data_AF-A0A3D1AUG2-F1
#
_entry.id   AF-A0A3D1AUG2-F1
#
_cell.length_a   1.000
_cell.length_b   1.000
_cell.length_c   1.000
_cell.angle_alpha   90.00
_cell.angle_beta   90.00
_cell.angle_gamma   90.00
#
_symmetry.space_group_name_H-M   'P 1'
#
loop_
_entity.id
_entity.type
_entity.pdbx_description
1 polymer ?
#
loop_
_entity_poly.entity_id
_entity_poly.type
_entity_poly.pdbx_seq_one_letter_code
_entity_poly.pdbx_strand_id
1 'polypeptide(L)'
;KPGEWIRGKAWDQNLFPAKQFPTAEALNQAAPANPVFLSRVDGHAAWVNQKALDLADVNAATPDPPGGKIIRDAQGRPSGVLVDRAQGLVGAQIPSPTLAEVERRLERAARECARLGLTTVHDAGVDAQELEAYRALIAQHRLPLRVYAMLSVSEVPGDNALWREYQKKGPEIGAFLTVRSVKLYADGALGSRGAALLEPYSDEPSNSGLLISSEAFLRKIAEEAVRAGFQVNTHA
;
A
#
# COMPACT_ATOMS: atom_id res chain seq x y z
N LYS A 1 16.70 9.79 -12.72
CA LYS A 1 17.45 9.68 -14.00
C LYS A 1 16.49 9.25 -15.11
N PRO A 2 16.74 9.50 -16.41
CA PRO A 2 15.92 8.96 -17.49
C PRO A 2 15.69 7.45 -17.33
N GLY A 3 14.48 6.97 -17.61
CA GLY A 3 14.09 5.56 -17.46
C GLY A 3 13.71 5.13 -16.03
N GLU A 4 14.09 5.86 -14.99
CA GLU A 4 13.66 5.53 -13.62
C GLU A 4 12.17 5.86 -13.40
N TRP A 5 11.49 5.03 -12.61
CA TRP A 5 10.08 5.26 -12.28
C TRP A 5 9.88 6.51 -11.44
N ILE A 6 8.98 7.39 -11.90
CA ILE A 6 8.45 8.49 -11.10
C ILE A 6 7.17 8.01 -10.43
N ARG A 7 7.17 8.02 -9.10
CA ARG A 7 6.04 7.60 -8.28
C ARG A 7 5.52 8.76 -7.44
N GLY A 8 4.21 8.85 -7.33
CA GLY A 8 3.54 9.82 -6.48
C GLY A 8 2.20 9.29 -5.99
N LYS A 9 1.58 10.03 -5.08
CA LYS A 9 0.26 9.70 -4.55
C LYS A 9 -0.54 10.96 -4.27
N ALA A 10 -1.82 10.78 -3.95
CA ALA A 10 -2.70 11.83 -3.45
C ALA A 10 -3.14 12.91 -4.46
N TRP A 11 -3.17 12.59 -5.76
CA TRP A 11 -3.94 13.41 -6.70
C TRP A 11 -5.44 13.15 -6.52
N ASP A 12 -6.26 14.17 -6.79
CA ASP A 12 -7.73 14.07 -6.77
C ASP A 12 -8.32 14.92 -7.89
N GLN A 13 -9.01 14.28 -8.83
CA GLN A 13 -9.66 14.96 -9.94
C GLN A 13 -10.73 15.96 -9.48
N ASN A 14 -11.32 15.80 -8.30
CA ASN A 14 -12.32 16.74 -7.78
C ASN A 14 -11.73 18.13 -7.50
N LEU A 15 -10.41 18.22 -7.34
CA LEU A 15 -9.67 19.48 -7.17
C LEU A 15 -9.27 20.11 -8.51
N PHE A 16 -9.44 19.42 -9.64
CA PHE A 16 -9.10 19.94 -10.95
C PHE A 16 -10.24 20.83 -11.49
N PRO A 17 -9.93 21.88 -12.27
CA PRO A 17 -10.95 22.78 -12.82
C PRO A 17 -12.08 22.06 -13.58
N ALA A 18 -11.74 21.02 -14.35
CA ALA A 18 -12.70 20.24 -15.13
C ALA A 18 -13.45 19.17 -14.31
N LYS A 19 -12.99 18.85 -13.09
CA LYS A 19 -13.52 17.77 -12.24
C LYS A 19 -13.64 16.41 -12.96
N GLN A 20 -12.73 16.15 -13.88
CA GLN A 20 -12.68 14.95 -14.71
C GLN A 20 -11.34 14.25 -14.53
N PHE A 21 -11.33 12.94 -14.80
CA PHE A 21 -10.08 12.19 -14.82
C PHE A 21 -9.08 12.82 -15.79
N PRO A 22 -7.79 12.88 -15.41
CA PRO A 22 -6.76 13.39 -16.28
C PRO A 22 -6.45 12.39 -17.40
N THR A 23 -5.65 12.82 -18.37
CA THR A 23 -5.11 11.97 -19.43
C THR A 23 -3.60 11.81 -19.30
N ALA A 24 -3.03 10.79 -19.94
CA ALA A 24 -1.59 10.54 -19.99
C ALA A 24 -0.80 11.72 -20.55
N GLU A 25 -1.42 12.60 -21.35
CA GLU A 25 -0.76 13.66 -22.09
C GLU A 25 0.01 14.65 -21.20
N ALA A 26 -0.58 15.08 -20.08
CA ALA A 26 0.13 15.99 -19.17
C ALA A 26 1.36 15.32 -18.52
N LEU A 27 1.33 14.00 -18.29
CA LEU A 27 2.48 13.26 -17.79
C LEU A 27 3.51 12.96 -18.89
N ASN A 28 3.07 12.75 -20.13
CA ASN A 28 3.95 12.61 -21.29
C ASN A 28 4.80 13.88 -21.47
N GLN A 29 4.17 15.06 -21.35
CA GLN A 29 4.85 16.35 -21.45
C GLN A 29 5.77 16.63 -20.26
N ALA A 30 5.32 16.34 -19.04
CA ALA A 30 6.08 16.61 -17.83
C ALA A 30 7.28 15.65 -17.64
N ALA A 31 7.17 14.40 -18.10
CA ALA A 31 8.15 13.35 -17.87
C ALA A 31 8.34 12.43 -19.10
N PRO A 32 8.78 12.97 -20.26
CA PRO A 32 8.85 12.21 -21.52
C PRO A 32 9.85 11.06 -21.48
N ALA A 33 10.87 11.15 -20.63
CA ALA A 33 11.94 10.16 -20.52
C ALA A 33 11.69 9.08 -19.45
N ASN A 34 10.61 9.16 -18.68
CA ASN A 34 10.41 8.38 -17.45
C ASN A 34 9.01 7.75 -17.42
N PRO A 35 8.86 6.46 -17.04
CA PRO A 35 7.56 5.93 -16.74
C PRO A 35 7.02 6.55 -15.45
N VAL A 36 5.74 6.91 -15.43
CA VAL A 36 5.09 7.59 -14.31
C VAL A 36 3.94 6.75 -13.79
N PHE A 37 3.83 6.63 -12.47
CA PHE A 37 2.70 6.02 -11.78
C PHE A 37 2.29 6.86 -10.56
N LEU A 38 1.14 7.52 -10.64
CA LEU A 38 0.60 8.35 -9.56
C LEU A 38 -0.68 7.72 -9.02
N SER A 39 -0.70 7.34 -7.75
CA SER A 39 -1.92 6.80 -7.12
C SER A 39 -2.85 7.93 -6.65
N ARG A 40 -4.15 7.74 -6.84
CA ARG A 40 -5.18 8.67 -6.40
C ARG A 40 -5.21 8.76 -4.87
N VAL A 41 -5.79 9.83 -4.32
CA VAL A 41 -5.93 10.07 -2.87
C VAL A 41 -6.55 8.92 -2.09
N ASP A 42 -7.46 8.17 -2.69
CA ASP A 42 -8.11 7.00 -2.08
C ASP A 42 -7.45 5.66 -2.45
N GLY A 43 -6.44 5.66 -3.31
CA GLY A 43 -5.75 4.45 -3.77
C GLY A 43 -6.50 3.62 -4.82
N HIS A 44 -7.70 4.03 -5.25
CA HIS A 44 -8.55 3.25 -6.16
C HIS A 44 -8.37 3.60 -7.65
N ALA A 45 -7.42 4.49 -7.97
CA ALA A 45 -7.02 4.73 -9.35
C ALA A 45 -5.53 5.09 -9.45
N ALA A 46 -4.93 4.75 -10.59
CA ALA A 46 -3.60 5.19 -10.97
C ALA A 46 -3.67 6.07 -12.22
N TRP A 47 -2.91 7.16 -12.21
CA TRP A 47 -2.65 8.00 -13.36
C TRP A 47 -1.23 7.73 -13.86
N VAL A 48 -1.14 7.25 -15.10
CA VAL A 48 0.08 6.77 -15.75
C VAL A 48 0.29 7.47 -17.08
N ASN A 49 1.55 7.53 -17.54
CA ASN A 49 1.89 8.07 -18.85
C ASN A 49 1.98 6.95 -19.91
N GLN A 50 2.14 7.33 -21.18
CA GLN A 50 2.20 6.37 -22.29
C GLN A 50 3.37 5.39 -22.13
N LYS A 51 4.53 5.89 -21.69
CA LYS A 51 5.71 5.03 -21.44
C LYS A 51 5.43 3.92 -20.43
N ALA A 52 4.66 4.20 -19.38
CA ALA A 52 4.29 3.20 -18.39
C ALA A 52 3.28 2.18 -18.93
N LEU A 53 2.35 2.62 -19.79
CA LEU A 53 1.42 1.72 -20.50
C LEU A 53 2.17 0.80 -21.49
N ASP A 54 3.13 1.35 -22.24
CA ASP A 54 3.94 0.60 -23.21
C ASP A 54 4.80 -0.46 -22.51
N LEU A 55 5.41 -0.14 -21.37
CA LEU A 55 6.19 -1.10 -20.58
C LEU A 55 5.34 -2.28 -20.06
N ALA A 56 4.04 -2.08 -19.92
CA ALA A 56 3.09 -3.07 -19.44
C ALA A 56 2.29 -3.73 -20.56
N ASP A 57 2.59 -3.43 -21.83
CA ASP A 57 1.84 -3.87 -23.01
C ASP A 57 0.33 -3.55 -22.94
N VAL A 58 -0.06 -2.47 -22.24
CA VAL A 58 -1.45 -2.03 -22.10
C VAL A 58 -1.86 -1.15 -23.28
N ASN A 59 -2.78 -1.63 -24.10
CA ASN A 59 -3.22 -0.98 -25.34
C ASN A 59 -4.75 -1.06 -25.54
N ALA A 60 -5.23 -0.66 -26.72
CA ALA A 60 -6.67 -0.63 -27.04
C ALA A 60 -7.33 -2.03 -27.00
N ALA A 61 -6.57 -3.10 -27.26
CA ALA A 61 -7.05 -4.48 -27.24
C ALA A 61 -6.96 -5.13 -25.85
N THR A 62 -6.24 -4.54 -24.89
CA THR A 62 -6.15 -5.08 -23.52
C THR A 62 -7.53 -5.03 -22.88
N PRO A 63 -8.13 -6.17 -22.47
CA PRO A 63 -9.43 -6.17 -21.81
C PRO A 63 -9.34 -5.59 -20.39
N ASP A 64 -10.48 -5.15 -19.86
CA ASP A 64 -10.58 -4.80 -18.45
C ASP A 64 -10.43 -6.07 -17.59
N PRO A 65 -9.57 -6.08 -16.55
CA PRO A 65 -9.45 -7.22 -15.66
C PRO A 65 -10.70 -7.34 -14.76
N PRO A 66 -11.04 -8.55 -14.27
CA PRO A 66 -12.08 -8.69 -13.27
C PRO A 66 -11.84 -7.76 -12.08
N GLY A 67 -12.85 -6.97 -11.70
CA GLY A 67 -12.77 -5.98 -10.61
C GLY A 67 -11.87 -4.78 -10.88
N GLY A 68 -11.62 -4.42 -12.14
CA GLY A 68 -10.90 -3.22 -12.52
C GLY A 68 -11.36 -2.67 -13.86
N LYS A 69 -10.96 -1.44 -14.19
CA LYS A 69 -11.35 -0.78 -15.44
C LYS A 69 -10.22 0.07 -16.01
N ILE A 70 -9.98 -0.04 -17.31
CA ILE A 70 -9.10 0.85 -18.05
C ILE A 70 -9.96 2.00 -18.59
N ILE A 71 -9.73 3.23 -18.14
CA ILE A 71 -10.44 4.39 -18.69
C ILE A 71 -9.92 4.66 -20.10
N ARG A 72 -10.82 4.71 -21.08
CA ARG A 72 -10.48 4.89 -22.50
C ARG A 72 -10.91 6.25 -23.03
N ASP A 73 -10.17 6.74 -24.01
CA ASP A 73 -10.55 7.92 -24.79
C ASP A 73 -11.67 7.59 -25.79
N ALA A 74 -12.11 8.60 -26.55
CA ALA A 74 -13.17 8.44 -27.55
C ALA A 74 -12.80 7.50 -28.71
N GLN A 75 -11.52 7.15 -28.87
CA GLN A 75 -10.99 6.23 -29.86
C GLN A 75 -10.76 4.82 -29.29
N GLY A 76 -11.15 4.57 -28.04
CA GLY A 76 -11.00 3.27 -27.37
C GLY A 76 -9.58 2.98 -26.85
N ARG A 77 -8.67 3.95 -26.91
CA ARG A 77 -7.29 3.80 -26.40
C ARG A 77 -7.24 4.08 -24.90
N PRO A 78 -6.36 3.41 -24.13
CA PRO A 78 -6.16 3.74 -22.72
C PRO A 78 -5.82 5.23 -22.55
N SER A 79 -6.62 5.93 -21.75
CA SER A 79 -6.47 7.38 -21.52
C SER A 79 -5.31 7.72 -20.59
N GLY A 80 -4.76 6.73 -19.86
CA GLY A 80 -3.78 6.92 -18.79
C GLY A 80 -4.35 6.76 -17.37
N VAL A 81 -5.64 6.47 -17.21
CA VAL A 81 -6.24 6.17 -15.89
C VAL A 81 -6.65 4.70 -15.79
N LEU A 82 -6.17 4.04 -14.74
CA LEU A 82 -6.44 2.63 -14.43
C LEU A 82 -7.13 2.55 -13.07
N VAL A 83 -8.31 1.91 -13.01
CA VAL A 83 -9.15 1.85 -11.81
C VAL A 83 -9.08 0.47 -11.16
N ASP A 84 -9.00 0.44 -9.84
CA ASP A 84 -8.96 -0.77 -9.01
C ASP A 84 -7.93 -1.79 -9.51
N ARG A 85 -8.35 -3.02 -9.84
CA ARG A 85 -7.44 -4.10 -10.24
C ARG A 85 -6.70 -3.82 -11.55
N ALA A 86 -7.17 -2.87 -12.37
CA ALA A 86 -6.44 -2.46 -13.57
C ALA A 86 -5.13 -1.72 -13.24
N GLN A 87 -4.99 -1.13 -12.05
CA GLN A 87 -3.73 -0.52 -11.61
C GLN A 87 -2.58 -1.54 -11.61
N GLY A 88 -2.89 -2.81 -11.32
CA GLY A 88 -1.92 -3.89 -11.27
C GLY A 88 -1.26 -4.21 -12.62
N LEU A 89 -1.92 -3.90 -13.74
CA LEU A 89 -1.37 -4.11 -15.09
C LEU A 89 -0.05 -3.36 -15.27
N VAL A 90 -0.01 -2.10 -14.83
CA VAL A 90 1.20 -1.27 -14.87
C VAL A 90 2.01 -1.39 -13.58
N GLY A 91 1.34 -1.49 -12.43
CA GLY A 91 1.99 -1.58 -11.12
C GLY A 91 2.97 -2.74 -11.00
N ALA A 92 2.69 -3.87 -11.67
CA ALA A 92 3.59 -5.03 -11.71
C ALA A 92 4.95 -4.78 -12.39
N GLN A 93 5.04 -3.73 -13.22
CA GLN A 93 6.29 -3.34 -13.89
C GLN A 93 7.18 -2.43 -13.03
N ILE A 94 6.69 -1.99 -11.88
CA ILE A 94 7.45 -1.16 -10.95
C ILE A 94 8.39 -2.07 -10.15
N PRO A 95 9.73 -1.86 -10.21
CA PRO A 95 10.66 -2.64 -9.42
C PRO A 95 10.39 -2.51 -7.92
N SER A 96 10.49 -3.63 -7.21
CA SER A 96 10.53 -3.63 -5.74
C SER A 96 11.63 -2.69 -5.25
N PRO A 97 11.40 -1.93 -4.18
CA PRO A 97 12.42 -1.02 -3.66
C PRO A 97 13.64 -1.82 -3.18
N THR A 98 14.82 -1.26 -3.38
CA THR A 98 16.03 -1.79 -2.72
C THR A 98 16.00 -1.49 -1.22
N LEU A 99 16.75 -2.24 -0.41
CA LEU A 99 16.87 -1.96 1.04
C LEU A 99 17.27 -0.51 1.32
N ALA A 100 18.25 0.03 0.56
CA ALA A 100 18.69 1.42 0.69
C ALA A 100 17.58 2.44 0.39
N GLU A 101 16.63 2.11 -0.50
CA GLU A 101 15.46 2.94 -0.74
C GLU A 101 14.45 2.87 0.40
N VAL A 102 14.25 1.69 1.00
CA VAL A 102 13.40 1.51 2.18
C VAL A 102 13.97 2.28 3.37
N GLU A 103 15.27 2.14 3.66
CA GLU A 103 15.96 2.92 4.69
C GLU A 103 15.76 4.43 4.50
N ARG A 104 15.98 4.93 3.27
CA ARG A 104 15.82 6.36 2.98
C ARG A 104 14.37 6.84 3.20
N ARG A 105 13.37 6.01 2.88
CA ARG A 105 11.96 6.36 3.09
C ARG A 105 11.61 6.40 4.58
N LEU A 106 11.99 5.35 5.32
CA LEU A 106 11.75 5.24 6.75
C LEU A 106 12.46 6.36 7.52
N GLU A 107 13.72 6.66 7.20
CA GLU A 107 14.46 7.76 7.82
C GLU A 107 13.77 9.10 7.58
N ARG A 108 13.34 9.39 6.34
CA ARG A 108 12.63 10.64 6.03
C ARG A 108 11.32 10.76 6.79
N ALA A 109 10.52 9.69 6.86
CA ALA A 109 9.29 9.66 7.63
C ALA A 109 9.57 9.87 9.12
N ALA A 110 10.56 9.16 9.67
CA ALA A 110 10.94 9.26 11.08
C ALA A 110 11.45 10.65 11.45
N ARG A 111 12.23 11.30 10.57
CA ARG A 111 12.69 12.68 10.76
C ARG A 111 11.52 13.67 10.76
N GLU A 112 10.52 13.46 9.91
CA GLU A 112 9.32 14.30 9.91
C GLU A 112 8.48 14.13 11.18
N CYS A 113 8.30 12.88 11.63
CA CYS A 113 7.67 12.60 12.93
C CYS A 113 8.42 13.30 14.08
N ALA A 114 9.74 13.17 14.12
CA ALA A 114 10.57 13.80 15.15
C ALA A 114 10.51 15.34 15.08
N ARG A 115 10.47 15.92 13.87
CA ARG A 115 10.29 17.36 13.65
C ARG A 115 8.97 17.88 14.24
N LEU A 116 7.94 17.03 14.25
CA LEU A 116 6.63 17.31 14.85
C LEU A 116 6.55 16.96 16.35
N GLY A 117 7.65 16.53 16.98
CA GLY A 117 7.71 16.18 18.39
C GLY A 117 7.29 14.74 18.73
N LEU A 118 7.04 13.89 17.72
CA LEU A 118 6.74 12.48 17.95
C LEU A 118 8.02 11.72 18.29
N THR A 119 8.07 11.13 19.48
CA THR A 119 9.24 10.38 19.95
C THR A 119 9.10 8.86 19.81
N THR A 120 7.88 8.39 19.57
CA THR A 120 7.54 6.96 19.41
C THR A 120 6.39 6.83 18.41
N VAL A 121 6.45 5.83 17.54
CA VAL A 121 5.35 5.48 16.62
C VAL A 121 5.05 3.98 16.71
N HIS A 122 3.80 3.63 16.48
CA HIS A 122 3.41 2.26 16.18
C HIS A 122 3.31 2.14 14.66
N ASP A 123 4.11 1.29 14.07
CA ASP A 123 4.14 1.10 12.62
C ASP A 123 3.38 -0.17 12.26
N ALA A 124 2.31 -0.03 11.47
CA ALA A 124 1.33 -1.08 11.27
C ALA A 124 1.51 -1.78 9.93
N GLY A 125 1.75 -3.10 9.96
CA GLY A 125 1.90 -3.90 8.75
C GLY A 125 3.34 -3.97 8.24
N VAL A 126 4.30 -3.98 9.15
CA VAL A 126 5.74 -4.03 8.84
C VAL A 126 6.13 -5.38 8.26
N ASP A 127 6.87 -5.36 7.16
CA ASP A 127 7.44 -6.56 6.52
C ASP A 127 8.91 -6.84 6.90
N ALA A 128 9.50 -7.87 6.30
CA ALA A 128 10.85 -8.31 6.64
C ALA A 128 11.92 -7.30 6.19
N GLN A 129 11.71 -6.67 5.04
CA GLN A 129 12.63 -5.70 4.45
C GLN A 129 12.60 -4.38 5.25
N GLU A 130 11.42 -3.97 5.72
CA GLU A 130 11.26 -2.81 6.60
C GLU A 130 11.89 -3.05 7.98
N LEU A 131 11.74 -4.25 8.57
CA LEU A 131 12.44 -4.59 9.81
C LEU A 131 13.97 -4.57 9.64
N GLU A 132 14.48 -5.10 8.53
CA GLU A 132 15.91 -5.04 8.21
C GLU A 132 16.37 -3.57 8.11
N ALA A 133 15.61 -2.73 7.41
CA ALA A 133 15.89 -1.30 7.29
C ALA A 133 15.87 -0.57 8.64
N TYR A 134 14.89 -0.87 9.51
CA TYR A 134 14.86 -0.30 10.87
C TYR A 134 16.11 -0.66 11.66
N ARG A 135 16.52 -1.94 11.65
CA ARG A 135 17.74 -2.40 12.32
C ARG A 135 18.98 -1.70 11.77
N ALA A 136 19.08 -1.57 10.45
CA ALA A 136 20.20 -0.87 9.80
C ALA A 136 20.25 0.61 10.21
N LEU A 137 19.12 1.32 10.21
CA LEU A 137 19.03 2.71 10.64
C LEU A 137 19.40 2.90 12.13
N ILE A 138 19.00 1.96 12.99
CA ILE A 138 19.35 1.98 14.41
C ILE A 138 20.85 1.78 14.59
N ALA A 139 21.45 0.79 13.93
CA ALA A 139 22.88 0.50 14.00
C ALA A 139 23.75 1.68 13.51
N GLN A 140 23.22 2.46 12.58
CA GLN A 140 23.87 3.66 12.03
C GLN A 140 23.51 4.95 12.77
N HIS A 141 22.74 4.89 13.87
CA HIS A 141 22.24 6.05 14.63
C HIS A 141 21.46 7.07 13.78
N ARG A 142 20.77 6.60 12.72
CA ARG A 142 19.98 7.41 11.79
C ARG A 142 18.48 7.44 12.09
N LEU A 143 18.00 6.64 13.04
CA LEU A 143 16.59 6.60 13.43
C LEU A 143 16.32 7.52 14.64
N PRO A 144 15.60 8.66 14.48
CA PRO A 144 15.43 9.66 15.55
C PRO A 144 14.26 9.38 16.51
N LEU A 145 13.60 8.23 16.41
CA LEU A 145 12.43 7.88 17.22
C LEU A 145 12.37 6.37 17.52
N ARG A 146 11.51 5.97 18.45
CA ARG A 146 11.27 4.56 18.77
C ARG A 146 10.13 3.99 17.94
N VAL A 147 10.28 2.75 17.49
CA VAL A 147 9.29 2.07 16.65
C VAL A 147 8.74 0.85 17.40
N TYR A 148 7.42 0.78 17.48
CA TYR A 148 6.69 -0.42 17.87
C TYR A 148 6.11 -1.04 16.60
N ALA A 149 6.82 -2.02 16.03
CA ALA A 149 6.46 -2.63 14.76
C ALA A 149 5.39 -3.70 14.95
N MET A 150 4.32 -3.61 14.16
CA MET A 150 3.27 -4.62 14.04
C MET A 150 3.49 -5.41 12.76
N LEU A 151 3.83 -6.69 12.87
CA LEU A 151 4.09 -7.57 11.72
C LEU A 151 2.84 -7.71 10.86
N SER A 152 2.96 -7.54 9.55
CA SER A 152 1.85 -7.80 8.63
C SER A 152 1.49 -9.29 8.62
N VAL A 153 0.19 -9.59 8.83
CA VAL A 153 -0.33 -10.95 8.74
C VAL A 153 -1.62 -10.94 7.91
N SER A 154 -1.68 -11.79 6.89
CA SER A 154 -2.81 -11.84 5.94
C SER A 154 -3.22 -13.29 5.64
N GLU A 155 -4.44 -13.48 5.13
CA GLU A 155 -4.92 -14.80 4.70
C GLU A 155 -4.36 -15.21 3.33
N VAL A 156 -3.53 -14.37 2.70
CA VAL A 156 -2.91 -14.64 1.41
C VAL A 156 -1.85 -15.75 1.56
N PRO A 157 -1.93 -16.82 0.75
CA PRO A 157 -0.95 -17.90 0.80
C PRO A 157 0.48 -17.40 0.54
N GLY A 158 1.36 -17.58 1.51
CA GLY A 158 2.79 -17.24 1.40
C GLY A 158 3.23 -16.05 2.24
N ASP A 159 2.34 -15.09 2.52
CA ASP A 159 2.68 -13.78 3.11
C ASP A 159 3.21 -13.85 4.55
N ASN A 160 2.85 -14.90 5.30
CA ASN A 160 3.13 -14.96 6.75
C ASN A 160 4.51 -15.56 7.12
N ALA A 161 5.51 -15.47 6.24
CA ALA A 161 6.84 -16.04 6.50
C ALA A 161 7.51 -15.39 7.72
N LEU A 162 7.46 -14.07 7.82
CA LEU A 162 8.00 -13.32 8.94
C LEU A 162 7.28 -13.63 10.26
N TRP A 163 5.95 -13.74 10.21
CA TRP A 163 5.18 -14.14 11.39
C TRP A 163 5.59 -15.53 11.89
N ARG A 164 5.74 -16.52 11.00
CA ARG A 164 6.21 -17.87 11.37
C ARG A 164 7.61 -17.88 11.99
N GLU A 165 8.49 -16.96 11.60
CA GLU A 165 9.79 -16.76 12.25
C GLU A 165 9.61 -16.26 13.69
N TYR A 166 8.83 -15.19 13.87
CA TYR A 166 8.59 -14.59 15.18
C TYR A 166 7.78 -15.46 16.14
N GLN A 167 6.94 -16.37 15.63
CA GLN A 167 6.31 -17.41 16.44
C GLN A 167 7.33 -18.34 17.12
N LYS A 168 8.48 -18.59 16.48
CA LYS A 168 9.57 -19.43 17.03
C LYS A 168 10.53 -18.61 17.88
N LYS A 169 10.86 -17.40 17.42
CA LYS A 169 11.83 -16.49 18.06
C LYS A 169 11.28 -15.84 19.33
N GLY A 170 9.97 -15.57 19.38
CA GLY A 170 9.33 -14.75 20.39
C GLY A 170 9.51 -13.23 20.14
N PRO A 171 8.95 -12.38 21.02
CA PRO A 171 9.03 -10.94 20.88
C PRO A 171 10.48 -10.38 20.94
N GLU A 172 10.73 -9.32 20.18
CA GLU A 172 11.98 -8.55 20.23
C GLU A 172 11.71 -7.23 20.97
N ILE A 173 12.47 -6.95 22.03
CA ILE A 173 12.30 -5.74 22.85
C ILE A 173 13.66 -5.04 22.95
N GLY A 174 13.80 -3.94 22.22
CA GLY A 174 14.99 -3.10 22.19
C GLY A 174 14.69 -1.65 22.52
N ALA A 175 15.75 -0.84 22.68
CA ALA A 175 15.64 0.57 23.07
C ALA A 175 14.92 1.45 22.00
N PHE A 176 15.14 1.14 20.72
CA PHE A 176 14.58 1.88 19.59
C PHE A 176 13.59 1.08 18.74
N LEU A 177 13.57 -0.24 18.87
CA LEU A 177 12.67 -1.12 18.13
C LEU A 177 12.07 -2.16 19.07
N THR A 178 10.75 -2.25 19.06
CA THR A 178 10.00 -3.35 19.67
C THR A 178 9.21 -4.06 18.58
N VAL A 179 9.34 -5.38 18.49
CA VAL A 179 8.53 -6.26 17.63
C VAL A 179 7.76 -7.20 18.53
N ARG A 180 6.53 -6.80 18.88
CA ARG A 180 5.64 -7.52 19.80
C ARG A 180 4.17 -7.40 19.40
N SER A 181 3.87 -7.08 18.15
CA SER A 181 2.48 -7.05 17.66
C SER A 181 2.36 -7.60 16.25
N VAL A 182 1.15 -8.05 15.91
CA VAL A 182 0.72 -8.37 14.56
C VAL A 182 -0.41 -7.43 14.13
N LYS A 183 -0.39 -7.02 12.86
CA LYS A 183 -1.45 -6.22 12.22
C LYS A 183 -2.33 -7.14 11.36
N LEU A 184 -3.62 -7.12 11.63
CA LEU A 184 -4.68 -7.80 10.88
C LEU A 184 -5.64 -6.81 10.21
N TYR A 185 -6.40 -7.28 9.24
CA TYR A 185 -7.43 -6.53 8.52
C TYR A 185 -8.72 -7.35 8.46
N ALA A 186 -9.78 -6.88 9.12
CA ALA A 186 -11.08 -7.54 9.09
C ALA A 186 -11.83 -7.21 7.79
N ASP A 187 -11.87 -5.94 7.41
CA ASP A 187 -12.64 -5.42 6.29
C ASP A 187 -11.91 -4.27 5.54
N GLY A 188 -12.60 -3.64 4.59
CA GLY A 188 -12.08 -2.53 3.80
C GLY A 188 -12.28 -1.16 4.45
N ALA A 189 -12.52 -0.13 3.63
CA ALA A 189 -12.76 1.24 4.09
C ALA A 189 -14.11 1.76 3.58
N LEU A 190 -14.70 2.70 4.32
CA LEU A 190 -15.98 3.33 3.93
C LEU A 190 -15.89 4.07 2.59
N GLY A 191 -14.79 4.78 2.33
CA GLY A 191 -14.63 5.61 1.13
C GLY A 191 -14.72 4.81 -0.19
N SER A 192 -14.32 3.55 -0.18
CA SER A 192 -14.39 2.63 -1.31
C SER A 192 -15.51 1.59 -1.18
N ARG A 193 -16.40 1.77 -0.20
CA ARG A 193 -17.51 0.86 0.13
C ARG A 193 -17.06 -0.59 0.38
N GLY A 194 -15.87 -0.73 0.96
CA GLY A 194 -15.29 -2.02 1.34
C GLY A 194 -15.44 -2.35 2.82
N ALA A 195 -15.73 -1.38 3.69
CA ALA A 195 -15.96 -1.64 5.11
C ALA A 195 -17.25 -2.46 5.31
N ALA A 196 -17.20 -3.48 6.16
CA ALA A 196 -18.29 -4.45 6.36
C ALA A 196 -19.33 -3.89 7.33
N LEU A 197 -20.53 -3.62 6.82
CA LEU A 197 -21.63 -3.02 7.57
C LEU A 197 -22.70 -4.05 7.91
N LEU A 198 -23.45 -3.80 8.99
CA LEU A 198 -24.61 -4.63 9.36
C LEU A 198 -25.79 -4.47 8.38
N GLU A 199 -25.88 -3.31 7.73
CA GLU A 199 -26.89 -2.97 6.72
C GLU A 199 -26.20 -2.41 5.47
N PRO A 200 -26.84 -2.46 4.29
CA PRO A 200 -26.24 -1.93 3.07
C PRO A 200 -25.86 -0.45 3.18
N TYR A 201 -24.88 -0.05 2.37
CA TYR A 201 -24.49 1.35 2.23
C TYR A 201 -25.70 2.19 1.78
N SER A 202 -25.90 3.34 2.43
CA SER A 202 -27.01 4.25 2.11
C SER A 202 -26.97 4.78 0.67
N ASP A 203 -25.80 4.82 0.06
CA ASP A 203 -25.55 5.29 -1.31
C ASP A 203 -25.20 4.16 -2.30
N GLU A 204 -25.19 2.90 -1.84
CA GLU A 204 -25.09 1.70 -2.67
C GLU A 204 -25.90 0.55 -2.03
N PRO A 205 -27.24 0.55 -2.18
CA PRO A 205 -28.13 -0.33 -1.42
C PRO A 205 -27.96 -1.84 -1.66
N SER A 206 -27.17 -2.23 -2.66
CA SER A 206 -26.83 -3.63 -2.97
C SER A 206 -25.50 -4.09 -2.37
N ASN A 207 -24.78 -3.21 -1.67
CA ASN A 207 -23.45 -3.47 -1.13
C ASN A 207 -23.47 -3.29 0.39
N SER A 208 -22.93 -4.26 1.15
CA SER A 208 -22.71 -4.17 2.60
C SER A 208 -21.23 -4.28 2.98
N GLY A 209 -20.33 -4.08 2.01
CA GLY A 209 -18.88 -4.18 2.18
C GLY A 209 -18.31 -5.58 1.95
N LEU A 210 -17.07 -5.75 2.39
CA LEU A 210 -16.27 -6.94 2.15
C LEU A 210 -15.54 -7.35 3.43
N LEU A 211 -15.60 -8.62 3.78
CA LEU A 211 -14.67 -9.21 4.73
C LEU A 211 -13.37 -9.54 4.00
N ILE A 212 -12.27 -8.91 4.41
CA ILE A 212 -10.93 -9.17 3.86
C ILE A 212 -10.36 -10.46 4.44
N SER A 213 -10.61 -10.73 5.72
CA SER A 213 -10.18 -11.94 6.40
C SER A 213 -11.37 -12.70 6.97
N SER A 214 -11.32 -14.03 6.91
CA SER A 214 -12.32 -14.87 7.55
C SER A 214 -12.25 -14.79 9.08
N GLU A 215 -13.40 -14.96 9.77
CA GLU A 215 -13.42 -15.04 11.24
C GLU A 215 -12.48 -16.16 11.76
N ALA A 216 -12.49 -17.30 11.08
CA ALA A 216 -11.65 -18.44 11.41
C ALA A 216 -10.15 -18.07 11.37
N PHE A 217 -9.72 -17.32 10.35
CA PHE A 217 -8.36 -16.81 10.27
C PHE A 217 -8.02 -15.83 11.37
N LEU A 218 -8.88 -14.82 11.59
CA LEU A 218 -8.66 -13.80 12.63
C LEU A 218 -8.54 -14.43 14.02
N ARG A 219 -9.44 -15.36 14.35
CA ARG A 219 -9.43 -16.12 15.61
C ARG A 219 -8.14 -16.92 15.76
N LYS A 220 -7.76 -17.68 14.71
CA LYS A 220 -6.53 -18.47 14.71
C LYS A 220 -5.30 -17.60 14.99
N ILE A 221 -5.12 -16.50 14.26
CA ILE A 221 -3.95 -15.63 14.45
C ILE A 221 -3.99 -14.98 15.83
N ALA A 222 -5.16 -14.55 16.32
CA ALA A 222 -5.26 -13.96 17.64
C ALA A 222 -4.82 -14.93 18.76
N GLU A 223 -5.27 -16.18 18.70
CA GLU A 223 -4.87 -17.21 19.67
C GLU A 223 -3.37 -17.52 19.58
N GLU A 224 -2.82 -17.65 18.37
CA GLU A 224 -1.40 -17.87 18.14
C GLU A 224 -0.55 -16.71 18.68
N ALA A 225 -0.95 -15.46 18.40
CA ALA A 225 -0.25 -14.27 18.83
C ALA A 225 -0.22 -14.13 20.35
N VAL A 226 -1.38 -14.27 21.00
CA VAL A 226 -1.49 -14.20 22.47
C VAL A 226 -0.64 -15.28 23.13
N ARG A 227 -0.69 -16.53 22.65
CA ARG A 227 0.16 -17.63 23.17
C ARG A 227 1.65 -17.33 23.00
N ALA A 228 2.04 -16.68 21.90
CA ALA A 228 3.43 -16.30 21.62
C ALA A 228 3.87 -15.00 22.32
N GLY A 229 2.99 -14.34 23.09
CA GLY A 229 3.30 -13.10 23.81
C GLY A 229 3.21 -11.81 22.98
N PHE A 230 2.55 -11.85 21.83
CA PHE A 230 2.31 -10.73 20.92
C PHE A 230 0.92 -10.10 21.16
N GLN A 231 0.83 -8.79 20.95
CA GLN A 231 -0.43 -8.06 20.84
C GLN A 231 -1.04 -8.24 19.45
N VAL A 232 -2.36 -8.09 19.36
CA VAL A 232 -3.10 -8.17 18.09
C VAL A 232 -3.75 -6.82 17.86
N ASN A 233 -3.50 -6.23 16.69
CA ASN A 233 -4.10 -4.97 16.27
C ASN A 233 -4.85 -5.22 14.96
N THR A 234 -6.16 -5.07 14.95
CA THR A 234 -7.01 -5.35 13.79
C THR A 234 -7.62 -4.06 13.24
N HIS A 235 -7.50 -3.83 11.94
CA HIS A 235 -8.30 -2.83 11.21
C HIS A 235 -9.74 -3.34 11.06
N ALA A 236 -10.71 -2.52 11.45
CA ALA A 236 -12.16 -2.75 11.37
C ALA A 236 -12.89 -1.40 11.38
#